data_AF-A0A645FND4-F1
#
_entry.id   AF-A0A645FND4-F1
#
_cell.length_a   1.000
_cell.length_b   1.000
_cell.length_c   1.000
_cell.angle_alpha   90.00
_cell.angle_beta   90.00
_cell.angle_gamma   90.00
#
_symmetry.space_group_name_H-M   'P 1'
#
loop_
_entity.id
_entity.type
_entity.pdbx_description
1 polymer ?
#
loop_
_entity_poly.entity_id
_entity_poly.type
_entity_poly.pdbx_seq_one_letter_code
_entity_poly.pdbx_strand_id
1 'polypeptide(L)'
;MAKVLSDFRSGEIDILLGTQMVAKGLNFPLVQLVGIVLADSGMNIPDFRAQERTFSLLVQVSGRAGRYNDQGRVIIQTFHPENPAIRYALEGNLERFYEEELAVRKDTGFPPYSRLVNLVLRGRSKEKVERESEVLEARFNQCAKEGKTEVLCTNECPLEKIASNYRFHLLISGREASETHHLVATVLSTYTPPSGVYLEVDLDPLQLL
;
A
#
# COMPACT_ATOMS: atom_id res chain seq x y z
N MET A 1 -5.21 25.91 8.56
CA MET A 1 -4.09 24.95 8.65
C MET A 1 -2.73 25.64 8.80
N ALA A 2 -2.37 26.60 7.95
CA ALA A 2 -1.10 27.33 8.07
C ALA A 2 -0.89 28.01 9.44
N LYS A 3 -1.94 28.63 9.99
CA LYS A 3 -1.91 29.23 11.33
C LYS A 3 -1.60 28.21 12.44
N VAL A 4 -2.35 27.11 12.51
CA VAL A 4 -2.11 26.02 13.50
C VAL A 4 -0.68 25.48 13.44
N LEU A 5 -0.12 25.30 12.24
CA LEU A 5 1.27 24.83 12.10
C LEU A 5 2.30 25.87 12.50
N SER A 6 2.00 27.15 12.32
CA SER A 6 2.83 28.27 12.77
C SER A 6 2.81 28.36 14.30
N ASP A 7 1.62 28.34 14.88
CA ASP A 7 1.40 28.44 16.33
C ASP A 7 2.04 27.24 17.06
N PHE A 8 1.97 26.04 16.48
CA PHE A 8 2.69 24.87 17.01
C PHE A 8 4.21 25.00 16.87
N ARG A 9 4.71 25.61 15.78
CA ARG A 9 6.15 25.84 15.60
C ARG A 9 6.69 26.91 16.57
N SER A 10 5.90 27.93 16.90
CA SER A 10 6.28 28.98 17.85
C SER A 10 6.12 28.56 19.31
N GLY A 11 5.49 27.41 19.59
CA GLY A 11 5.23 26.93 20.95
C GLY A 11 3.98 27.53 21.58
N GLU A 12 3.11 28.17 20.80
CA GLU A 12 1.77 28.61 21.26
C GLU A 12 0.79 27.44 21.39
N ILE A 13 1.09 26.32 20.71
CA ILE A 13 0.36 25.06 20.82
C ILE A 13 1.34 23.99 21.30
N ASP A 14 0.99 23.28 22.38
CA ASP A 14 1.82 22.22 22.96
C ASP A 14 1.56 20.84 22.34
N ILE A 15 0.34 20.60 21.86
CA ILE A 15 -0.09 19.29 21.35
C ILE A 15 -0.72 19.45 19.98
N LEU A 16 -0.16 18.74 18.99
CA LEU A 16 -0.70 18.65 17.64
C LEU A 16 -1.13 17.21 17.35
N LEU A 17 -2.43 17.00 17.21
CA LEU A 17 -2.99 15.75 16.74
C LEU A 17 -3.17 15.80 15.22
N GLY A 18 -2.72 14.78 14.51
CA GLY A 18 -3.06 14.62 13.10
C GLY A 18 -2.69 13.27 12.54
N THR A 19 -3.11 13.04 11.31
CA THR A 19 -2.77 11.85 10.54
C THR A 19 -1.35 12.01 9.93
N GLN A 20 -0.98 11.09 9.03
CA GLN A 20 0.31 11.04 8.33
C GLN A 20 0.83 12.41 7.81
N MET A 21 -0.06 13.37 7.54
CA MET A 21 0.31 14.71 7.08
C MET A 21 1.16 15.52 8.06
N VAL A 22 1.03 15.32 9.38
CA VAL A 22 1.81 16.08 10.38
C VAL A 22 3.30 15.70 10.33
N ALA A 23 3.64 14.52 9.79
CA ALA A 23 5.00 13.99 9.75
C ALA A 23 5.80 14.36 8.48
N LYS A 24 5.14 14.82 7.41
CA LYS A 24 5.77 15.07 6.10
C LYS A 24 6.17 16.53 5.92
N GLY A 25 7.44 16.78 5.63
CA GLY A 25 7.95 18.10 5.20
C GLY A 25 7.96 19.21 6.27
N LEU A 26 7.39 18.96 7.44
CA LEU A 26 7.33 19.91 8.54
C LEU A 26 8.44 19.65 9.56
N ASN A 27 9.00 20.74 10.07
CA ASN A 27 10.10 20.71 11.01
C ASN A 27 9.70 21.49 12.27
N PHE A 28 9.77 20.84 13.42
CA PHE A 28 9.32 21.38 14.71
C PHE A 28 10.45 21.22 15.73
N PRO A 29 11.30 22.23 15.92
CA PRO A 29 12.50 22.12 16.75
C PRO A 29 12.18 21.93 18.25
N LEU A 30 10.99 22.32 18.70
CA LEU A 30 10.54 22.19 20.09
C LEU A 30 9.91 20.82 20.41
N VAL A 31 9.73 19.94 19.41
CA VAL A 31 9.09 18.65 19.63
C VAL A 31 10.05 17.69 20.32
N GLN A 32 9.72 17.36 21.57
CA GLN A 32 10.48 16.41 22.40
C GLN A 32 9.78 15.06 22.55
N LEU A 33 8.49 14.97 22.22
CA LEU A 33 7.71 13.74 22.34
C LEU A 33 6.90 13.53 21.08
N VAL A 34 6.94 12.31 20.56
CA VAL A 34 6.03 11.88 19.51
C VAL A 34 5.31 10.61 19.93
N GLY A 35 3.97 10.65 19.88
CA GLY A 35 3.10 9.50 20.11
C GLY A 35 2.54 8.98 18.79
N ILE A 36 2.71 7.68 18.54
CA ILE A 36 2.11 6.97 17.42
C ILE A 36 1.03 6.06 18.01
N VAL A 37 -0.22 6.43 17.77
CA VAL A 37 -1.38 5.70 18.27
C VAL A 37 -1.87 4.72 17.21
N LEU A 38 -2.18 3.48 17.61
CA LEU A 38 -2.68 2.41 16.74
C LEU A 38 -1.76 2.13 15.54
N ALA A 39 -0.50 1.79 15.81
CA ALA A 39 0.45 1.44 14.76
C ALA A 39 -0.03 0.25 13.88
N ASP A 40 -0.89 -0.61 14.43
CA ASP A 40 -1.47 -1.77 13.73
C ASP A 40 -2.37 -1.40 12.55
N SER A 41 -2.95 -0.19 12.54
CA SER A 41 -3.87 0.22 11.47
C SER A 41 -3.23 0.22 10.08
N GLY A 42 -1.91 0.44 10.00
CA GLY A 42 -1.18 0.36 8.74
C GLY A 42 -0.83 -1.08 8.32
N MET A 43 -0.66 -1.99 9.29
CA MET A 43 -0.18 -3.36 9.05
C MET A 43 -1.31 -4.31 8.63
N ASN A 44 -2.54 -4.07 9.10
CA ASN A 44 -3.69 -4.92 8.82
C ASN A 44 -4.41 -4.58 7.50
N ILE A 45 -3.78 -3.75 6.67
CA ILE A 45 -4.26 -3.46 5.34
C ILE A 45 -3.84 -4.63 4.43
N PRO A 46 -4.75 -5.21 3.63
CA PRO A 46 -4.41 -6.26 2.65
C PRO A 46 -3.65 -5.67 1.45
N ASP A 47 -2.44 -5.18 1.70
CA ASP A 47 -1.51 -4.60 0.75
C ASP A 47 -0.13 -5.19 1.01
N PHE A 48 0.54 -5.68 -0.04
CA PHE A 48 1.83 -6.35 0.06
C PHE A 48 2.96 -5.45 0.61
N ARG A 49 2.76 -4.13 0.68
CA ARG A 49 3.70 -3.14 1.24
C ARG A 49 3.24 -2.59 2.59
N ALA A 50 2.20 -3.13 3.20
CA ALA A 50 1.69 -2.66 4.49
C ALA A 50 2.79 -2.60 5.57
N GLN A 51 3.66 -3.63 5.64
CA GLN A 51 4.78 -3.67 6.59
C GLN A 51 5.84 -2.60 6.28
N GLU A 52 6.30 -2.52 5.03
CA GLU A 52 7.26 -1.50 4.57
C GLU A 52 6.77 -0.07 4.85
N ARG A 53 5.50 0.20 4.58
CA ARG A 53 4.90 1.52 4.83
C ARG A 53 4.84 1.84 6.32
N THR A 54 4.44 0.87 7.13
CA THR A 54 4.39 1.04 8.58
C THR A 54 5.79 1.31 9.12
N PHE A 55 6.79 0.50 8.76
CA PHE A 55 8.18 0.71 9.12
C PHE A 55 8.68 2.10 8.70
N SER A 56 8.44 2.50 7.45
CA SER A 56 8.86 3.81 6.92
C SER A 56 8.24 4.97 7.71
N LEU A 57 6.96 4.87 8.07
CA LEU A 57 6.27 5.87 8.89
C LEU A 57 6.87 5.93 10.30
N LEU A 58 7.10 4.77 10.94
CA LEU A 58 7.71 4.72 12.27
C LEU A 58 9.11 5.36 12.26
N VAL A 59 9.97 4.99 11.31
CA VAL A 59 11.32 5.57 11.18
C VAL A 59 11.26 7.07 10.89
N GLN A 60 10.38 7.52 9.98
CA GLN A 60 10.23 8.93 9.65
C GLN A 60 9.81 9.75 10.87
N VAL A 61 8.82 9.25 11.62
CA VAL A 61 8.26 9.93 12.78
C VAL A 61 9.26 9.92 13.94
N SER A 62 9.95 8.81 14.18
CA SER A 62 11.03 8.72 15.19
C SER A 62 12.15 9.70 14.91
N GLY A 63 12.53 9.87 13.65
CA GLY A 63 13.54 10.84 13.23
C GLY A 63 13.14 12.30 13.40
N ARG A 64 11.91 12.63 13.84
CA ARG A 64 11.50 14.01 14.15
C ARG A 64 11.79 14.40 15.59
N ALA A 65 11.56 13.50 16.53
CA ALA A 65 11.86 13.73 17.95
C ALA A 65 13.38 13.83 18.20
N GLY A 66 14.17 12.98 17.53
CA GLY A 66 15.62 12.89 17.74
C GLY A 66 16.48 13.84 16.88
N ARG A 67 15.88 14.71 16.05
CA ARG A 67 16.63 15.48 15.05
C ARG A 67 17.37 16.71 15.59
N TYR A 68 16.90 17.25 16.72
CA TYR A 68 17.40 18.50 17.31
C TYR A 68 17.74 18.37 18.79
N ASN A 69 17.39 17.25 19.43
CA ASN A 69 17.58 17.04 20.84
C ASN A 69 17.82 15.55 21.11
N ASP A 70 18.90 15.24 21.82
CA ASP A 70 19.28 13.88 22.21
C ASP A 70 18.28 13.27 23.22
N GLN A 71 17.32 14.06 23.73
CA GLN A 71 16.28 13.64 24.68
C GLN A 71 14.90 13.39 24.04
N GLY A 72 14.79 13.41 22.71
CA GLY A 72 13.53 13.13 22.03
C GLY A 72 13.00 11.72 22.35
N ARG A 73 11.74 11.63 22.76
CA ARG A 73 11.06 10.36 23.07
C ARG A 73 10.04 10.01 22.00
N VAL A 74 9.95 8.73 21.67
CA VAL A 74 8.93 8.18 20.77
C VAL A 74 8.17 7.11 21.53
N ILE A 75 6.85 7.21 21.55
CA ILE A 75 5.97 6.22 22.16
C ILE A 75 5.10 5.62 21.06
N ILE A 76 5.17 4.30 20.91
CA ILE A 76 4.39 3.55 19.93
C ILE A 76 3.36 2.72 20.70
N GLN A 77 2.08 2.92 20.38
CA GLN A 77 0.99 2.08 20.86
C GLN A 77 0.65 1.05 19.77
N THR A 78 0.78 -0.22 20.12
CA THR A 78 0.56 -1.36 19.23
C THR A 78 0.00 -2.55 20.00
N PHE A 79 -0.82 -3.36 19.34
CA PHE A 79 -1.24 -4.67 19.84
C PHE A 79 -0.21 -5.77 19.54
N HIS A 80 0.68 -5.56 18.57
CA HIS A 80 1.69 -6.52 18.12
C HIS A 80 3.11 -5.95 18.27
N PRO A 81 3.63 -5.80 19.50
CA PRO A 81 4.97 -5.25 19.74
C PRO A 81 6.10 -6.09 19.11
N GLU A 82 5.87 -7.40 18.95
CA GLU A 82 6.82 -8.35 18.35
C GLU A 82 6.86 -8.29 16.82
N ASN A 83 6.02 -7.49 16.18
CA ASN A 83 6.02 -7.38 14.72
C ASN A 83 7.38 -6.84 14.23
N PRO A 84 8.01 -7.46 13.19
CA PRO A 84 9.30 -7.04 12.67
C PRO A 84 9.38 -5.54 12.31
N ALA A 85 8.33 -4.97 11.71
CA ALA A 85 8.29 -3.55 11.35
C ALA A 85 8.36 -2.63 12.57
N ILE A 86 7.80 -3.04 13.71
CA ILE A 86 7.84 -2.26 14.95
C ILE A 86 9.19 -2.46 15.65
N ARG A 87 9.60 -3.72 15.85
CA ARG A 87 10.85 -4.06 16.53
C ARG A 87 12.05 -3.40 15.86
N TYR A 88 12.19 -3.56 14.55
CA TYR A 88 13.32 -2.97 13.83
C TYR A 88 13.27 -1.45 13.74
N ALA A 89 12.07 -0.85 13.73
CA ALA A 89 11.95 0.60 13.77
C ALA A 89 12.38 1.17 15.13
N LEU A 90 12.13 0.45 16.24
CA LEU A 90 12.61 0.81 17.58
C LEU A 90 14.13 0.67 17.71
N GLU A 91 14.71 -0.37 17.11
CA GLU A 91 16.15 -0.62 17.13
C GLU A 91 16.94 0.25 16.14
N GLY A 92 16.25 0.96 15.23
CA GLY A 92 16.88 1.73 14.15
C GLY A 92 17.56 0.84 13.10
N ASN A 93 17.20 -0.44 13.02
CA ASN A 93 17.87 -1.43 12.19
C ASN A 93 17.19 -1.62 10.84
N LEU A 94 17.44 -0.67 9.93
CA LEU A 94 16.86 -0.65 8.59
C LEU A 94 17.32 -1.82 7.72
N GLU A 95 18.59 -2.22 7.84
CA GLU A 95 19.16 -3.31 7.06
C GLU A 95 18.47 -4.64 7.37
N ARG A 96 18.30 -4.97 8.66
CA ARG A 96 17.63 -6.21 9.07
C ARG A 96 16.16 -6.24 8.67
N PHE A 97 15.45 -5.12 8.81
CA PHE A 97 14.07 -5.03 8.33
C PHE A 97 14.00 -5.34 6.83
N TYR A 98 14.89 -4.73 6.04
CA TYR A 98 14.90 -4.91 4.59
C TYR A 98 15.26 -6.34 4.18
N GLU A 99 16.24 -6.96 4.84
CA GLU A 99 16.61 -8.37 4.61
C GLU A 99 15.42 -9.32 4.84
N GLU A 100 14.70 -9.16 5.96
CA GLU A 100 13.56 -10.01 6.33
C GLU A 100 12.37 -9.78 5.40
N GLU A 101 12.01 -8.52 5.12
CA GLU A 101 10.93 -8.15 4.21
C GLU A 101 11.19 -8.68 2.79
N LEU A 102 12.41 -8.55 2.27
CA LEU A 102 12.76 -9.08 0.95
C LEU A 102 12.68 -10.61 0.90
N ALA A 103 13.10 -11.31 1.96
CA ALA A 103 12.97 -12.76 2.01
C ALA A 103 11.49 -13.18 1.90
N VAL A 104 10.62 -12.54 2.67
CA VAL A 104 9.16 -12.78 2.62
C VAL A 104 8.61 -12.50 1.22
N ARG A 105 8.98 -11.38 0.58
CA ARG A 105 8.49 -11.05 -0.77
C ARG A 105 9.00 -12.00 -1.84
N LYS A 106 10.23 -12.50 -1.69
CA LYS A 106 10.78 -13.52 -2.58
C LYS A 106 10.00 -14.82 -2.49
N ASP A 107 9.68 -15.26 -1.28
CA ASP A 107 8.97 -16.51 -1.03
C ASP A 107 7.49 -16.43 -1.44
N THR A 108 6.88 -15.25 -1.33
CA THR A 108 5.48 -14.99 -1.70
C THR A 108 5.29 -14.51 -3.14
N GLY A 109 6.39 -14.27 -3.88
CA GLY A 109 6.32 -13.84 -5.28
C GLY A 109 5.80 -12.42 -5.48
N PHE A 110 6.10 -11.50 -4.56
CA PHE A 110 5.75 -10.07 -4.67
C PHE A 110 6.94 -9.21 -5.13
N PRO A 111 6.71 -7.99 -5.65
CA PRO A 111 7.77 -7.09 -6.07
C PRO A 111 8.80 -6.81 -4.97
N PRO A 112 10.12 -6.82 -5.30
CA PRO A 112 10.68 -6.67 -6.64
C PRO A 112 10.92 -7.99 -7.39
N TYR A 113 10.55 -9.15 -6.85
CA TYR A 113 10.84 -10.47 -7.45
C TYR A 113 9.81 -10.90 -8.51
N SER A 114 8.74 -10.13 -8.66
CA SER A 114 7.72 -10.28 -9.69
C SER A 114 7.30 -8.91 -10.23
N ARG A 115 6.58 -8.94 -11.34
CA ARG A 115 5.90 -7.79 -11.94
C ARG A 115 4.41 -7.96 -11.73
N LEU A 116 3.77 -6.90 -11.26
CA LEU A 116 2.35 -6.89 -10.97
C LEU A 116 1.64 -5.98 -11.96
N VAL A 117 0.47 -6.39 -12.40
CA VAL A 117 -0.49 -5.52 -13.07
C VAL A 117 -1.81 -5.63 -12.33
N ASN A 118 -2.34 -4.49 -11.87
CA ASN A 118 -3.61 -4.41 -11.18
C ASN A 118 -4.67 -3.86 -12.14
N LEU A 119 -5.64 -4.69 -12.48
CA LEU A 119 -6.78 -4.33 -13.32
C LEU A 119 -7.97 -4.04 -12.42
N VAL A 120 -8.47 -2.81 -12.40
CA VAL A 120 -9.61 -2.43 -11.55
C VAL A 120 -10.84 -2.20 -12.43
N LEU A 121 -11.84 -3.05 -12.26
CA LEU A 121 -13.18 -2.85 -12.80
C LEU A 121 -14.02 -2.08 -11.80
N ARG A 122 -14.68 -1.01 -12.26
CA ARG A 122 -15.57 -0.22 -11.40
C ARG A 122 -16.88 0.17 -12.09
N GLY A 123 -17.96 0.26 -11.31
CA GLY A 123 -19.27 0.63 -11.83
C GLY A 123 -20.34 0.74 -10.75
N ARG A 124 -21.53 1.26 -11.11
CA ARG A 124 -22.60 1.52 -10.12
C ARG A 124 -23.37 0.27 -9.67
N SER A 125 -23.42 -0.78 -10.50
CA SER A 125 -24.07 -2.05 -10.16
C SER A 125 -23.01 -3.07 -9.78
N LYS A 126 -23.12 -3.60 -8.56
CA LYS A 126 -22.20 -4.62 -8.04
C LYS A 126 -22.22 -5.86 -8.93
N GLU A 127 -23.42 -6.36 -9.24
CA GLU A 127 -23.59 -7.61 -10.01
C GLU A 127 -22.98 -7.51 -11.42
N LYS A 128 -23.08 -6.33 -12.05
CA LYS A 128 -22.46 -6.11 -13.37
C LYS A 128 -20.94 -6.12 -13.29
N VAL A 129 -20.36 -5.44 -12.30
CA VAL A 129 -18.90 -5.34 -12.17
C VAL A 129 -18.29 -6.68 -11.78
N GLU A 130 -18.94 -7.40 -10.86
CA GLU A 130 -18.55 -8.76 -10.44
C GLU A 130 -18.55 -9.73 -11.63
N ARG A 131 -19.67 -9.80 -12.36
CA ARG A 131 -19.77 -10.65 -13.56
C ARG A 131 -18.71 -10.33 -14.61
N GLU A 132 -18.44 -9.05 -14.85
CA GLU A 132 -17.39 -8.65 -15.80
C GLU A 132 -15.98 -9.01 -15.29
N SER A 133 -15.76 -8.99 -13.98
CA SER A 133 -14.49 -9.43 -13.40
C SER A 133 -14.26 -10.92 -13.61
N GLU A 134 -15.29 -11.75 -13.42
CA GLU A 134 -15.23 -13.19 -13.69
C GLU A 134 -14.99 -13.50 -15.19
N VAL A 135 -15.63 -12.73 -16.09
CA VAL A 135 -15.41 -12.87 -17.54
C VAL A 135 -13.97 -12.52 -17.91
N LEU A 136 -13.45 -11.43 -17.36
CA LEU A 136 -12.08 -10.99 -17.62
C LEU A 136 -11.07 -12.00 -17.04
N GLU A 137 -11.33 -12.50 -15.84
CA GLU A 137 -10.57 -13.56 -15.18
C GLU A 137 -10.48 -14.83 -16.04
N ALA A 138 -11.61 -15.32 -16.54
CA ALA A 138 -11.66 -16.50 -17.39
C ALA A 138 -10.82 -16.32 -18.67
N ARG A 139 -10.83 -15.12 -19.27
CA ARG A 139 -10.00 -14.80 -20.45
C ARG A 139 -8.52 -14.81 -20.11
N PHE A 140 -8.12 -14.20 -19.00
CA PHE A 140 -6.74 -14.22 -18.54
C PHE A 140 -6.27 -15.64 -18.25
N ASN A 141 -7.06 -16.45 -17.54
CA ASN A 141 -6.75 -17.84 -17.25
C ASN A 141 -6.65 -18.71 -18.52
N GLN A 142 -7.40 -18.39 -19.58
CA GLN A 142 -7.30 -19.07 -20.86
C GLN A 142 -5.97 -18.75 -21.57
N CYS A 143 -5.61 -17.47 -21.67
CA CYS A 143 -4.37 -17.05 -22.33
C CYS A 143 -3.11 -17.37 -21.51
N ALA A 144 -3.20 -17.35 -20.18
CA ALA A 144 -2.06 -17.63 -19.29
C ALA A 144 -1.61 -19.10 -19.34
N LYS A 145 -2.51 -20.04 -19.63
CA LYS A 145 -2.18 -21.47 -19.83
C LYS A 145 -1.19 -21.72 -20.98
N GLU A 146 -1.05 -20.75 -21.88
CA GLU A 146 -0.13 -20.82 -23.02
C GLU A 146 1.27 -20.27 -22.67
N GLY A 147 1.44 -19.63 -21.49
CA GLY A 147 2.67 -18.96 -21.05
C GLY A 147 3.15 -19.35 -19.65
N LYS A 148 4.14 -18.61 -19.12
CA LYS A 148 4.73 -18.78 -17.77
C LYS A 148 4.21 -17.77 -16.74
N THR A 149 3.15 -17.03 -17.07
CA THR A 149 2.57 -15.98 -16.23
C THR A 149 1.49 -16.57 -15.32
N GLU A 150 1.49 -16.20 -14.03
CA GLU A 150 0.48 -16.63 -13.07
C GLU A 150 -0.58 -15.54 -12.90
N VAL A 151 -1.85 -15.91 -13.04
CA VAL A 151 -2.96 -14.99 -12.81
C VAL A 151 -3.39 -15.18 -11.36
N LEU A 152 -3.22 -14.14 -10.53
CA LEU A 152 -3.60 -14.13 -9.12
C LEU A 152 -4.96 -13.45 -8.99
N CYS A 153 -6.03 -14.23 -9.10
CA CYS A 153 -7.38 -13.70 -9.03
C CYS A 153 -7.70 -13.29 -7.59
N THR A 154 -8.05 -12.02 -7.37
CA THR A 154 -8.50 -11.52 -6.06
C THR A 154 -9.82 -10.79 -6.27
N ASN A 155 -10.94 -11.43 -5.95
CA ASN A 155 -12.24 -10.95 -6.42
C ASN A 155 -12.79 -9.76 -5.61
N GLU A 156 -12.13 -9.30 -4.55
CA GLU A 156 -12.63 -8.17 -3.77
C GLU A 156 -11.54 -7.13 -3.55
N CYS A 157 -11.76 -5.91 -4.06
CA CYS A 157 -10.93 -4.78 -3.67
C CYS A 157 -11.05 -4.59 -2.15
N PRO A 158 -9.95 -4.26 -1.44
CA PRO A 158 -10.02 -3.99 -0.01
C PRO A 158 -11.01 -2.87 0.37
N LEU A 159 -11.26 -1.96 -0.59
CA LEU A 159 -12.33 -0.96 -0.54
C LEU A 159 -13.39 -1.31 -1.58
N GLU A 160 -14.46 -1.97 -1.14
CA GLU A 160 -15.55 -2.44 -2.00
C GLU A 160 -16.20 -1.30 -2.81
N LYS A 161 -16.30 -0.09 -2.24
CA LYS A 161 -17.04 1.02 -2.85
C LYS A 161 -16.36 2.38 -2.68
N ILE A 162 -16.16 3.10 -3.77
CA ILE A 162 -15.66 4.49 -3.78
C ILE A 162 -16.53 5.36 -4.68
N ALA A 163 -16.95 6.53 -4.17
CA ALA A 163 -17.78 7.49 -4.91
C ALA A 163 -19.01 6.84 -5.57
N SER A 164 -19.66 5.92 -4.84
CA SER A 164 -20.81 5.12 -5.29
C SER A 164 -20.55 4.08 -6.39
N ASN A 165 -19.29 3.80 -6.73
CA ASN A 165 -18.93 2.71 -7.64
C ASN A 165 -18.37 1.52 -6.85
N TYR A 166 -18.91 0.35 -7.11
CA TYR A 166 -18.34 -0.93 -6.68
C TYR A 166 -17.05 -1.20 -7.45
N ARG A 167 -16.04 -1.76 -6.78
CA ARG A 167 -14.71 -2.03 -7.33
C ARG A 167 -14.36 -3.50 -7.15
N PHE A 168 -13.94 -4.12 -8.24
CA PHE A 168 -13.38 -5.46 -8.29
C PHE A 168 -12.03 -5.32 -8.97
N HIS A 169 -11.01 -6.02 -8.50
CA HIS A 169 -9.71 -5.99 -9.15
C HIS A 169 -9.24 -7.37 -9.55
N LEU A 170 -8.32 -7.41 -10.50
CA LEU A 170 -7.67 -8.63 -10.93
C LEU A 170 -6.16 -8.37 -10.89
N LEU A 171 -5.43 -9.16 -10.12
CA LEU A 171 -4.00 -9.01 -9.99
C LEU A 171 -3.29 -10.02 -10.88
N ILE A 172 -2.46 -9.54 -11.79
CA ILE A 172 -1.69 -10.40 -12.69
C ILE A 172 -0.24 -10.34 -12.23
N SER A 173 0.36 -11.50 -11.97
CA SER A 173 1.74 -11.61 -11.50
C SER A 173 2.58 -12.41 -12.49
N GLY A 174 3.72 -11.85 -12.88
CA GLY A 174 4.66 -12.56 -13.74
C GLY A 174 6.10 -12.33 -13.31
N ARG A 175 6.99 -13.24 -13.72
CA ARG A 175 8.42 -13.09 -13.46
C ARG A 175 9.05 -12.02 -14.33
N GLU A 176 8.58 -11.88 -15.56
CA GLU A 176 9.11 -10.94 -16.55
C GLU A 176 8.07 -9.89 -16.95
N ALA A 177 8.51 -8.63 -17.06
CA ALA A 177 7.64 -7.52 -17.43
C ALA A 177 7.12 -7.65 -18.87
N SER A 178 7.99 -8.09 -19.79
CA SER A 178 7.66 -8.33 -21.20
C SER A 178 6.52 -9.32 -21.38
N GLU A 179 6.62 -10.49 -20.75
CA GLU A 179 5.60 -11.55 -20.83
C GLU A 179 4.27 -11.07 -20.22
N THR A 180 4.34 -10.46 -19.03
CA THR A 180 3.16 -9.96 -18.31
C THR A 180 2.44 -8.87 -19.11
N HIS A 181 3.18 -7.88 -19.63
CA HIS A 181 2.61 -6.81 -20.44
C HIS A 181 2.03 -7.34 -21.77
N HIS A 182 2.69 -8.33 -22.38
CA HIS A 182 2.20 -8.94 -23.61
C HIS A 182 0.87 -9.68 -23.39
N LEU A 183 0.76 -10.45 -22.30
CA LEU A 183 -0.49 -11.10 -21.92
C LEU A 183 -1.61 -10.08 -21.71
N VAL A 184 -1.35 -9.02 -20.93
CA VAL A 184 -2.32 -7.95 -20.66
C VAL A 184 -2.74 -7.26 -21.97
N ALA A 185 -1.80 -6.88 -22.82
CA ALA A 185 -2.09 -6.24 -24.10
C ALA A 185 -2.95 -7.15 -25.01
N THR A 186 -2.64 -8.45 -25.05
CA THR A 186 -3.34 -9.43 -25.89
C THR A 186 -4.79 -9.57 -25.45
N VAL A 187 -5.03 -9.79 -24.16
CA VAL A 187 -6.38 -9.92 -23.61
C VAL A 187 -7.18 -8.63 -23.78
N LEU A 188 -6.58 -7.47 -23.44
CA LEU A 188 -7.25 -6.19 -23.53
C LEU A 188 -7.53 -5.73 -24.96
N SER A 189 -6.75 -6.16 -25.96
CA SER A 189 -7.02 -5.87 -27.38
C SER A 189 -8.35 -6.44 -27.88
N THR A 190 -8.85 -7.49 -27.22
CA THR A 190 -10.11 -8.18 -27.56
C THR A 190 -11.23 -7.94 -26.53
N TYR A 191 -10.99 -7.07 -25.55
CA TYR A 191 -11.92 -6.77 -24.48
C TYR A 191 -12.42 -5.33 -24.61
N THR A 192 -13.72 -5.15 -24.43
CA THR A 192 -14.34 -3.82 -24.36
C THR A 192 -15.28 -3.82 -23.17
N PRO A 193 -15.07 -2.96 -22.17
CA PRO A 193 -15.95 -2.88 -21.02
C PRO A 193 -17.39 -2.57 -21.45
N PRO A 194 -18.41 -3.23 -20.88
CA PRO A 194 -19.79 -2.91 -21.19
C PRO A 194 -20.19 -1.54 -20.63
N SER A 195 -21.31 -1.01 -21.13
CA SER A 195 -21.83 0.29 -20.69
C SER A 195 -22.03 0.33 -19.16
N GLY A 196 -21.43 1.34 -18.52
CA GLY A 196 -21.52 1.56 -17.07
C GLY A 196 -20.47 0.80 -16.24
N VAL A 197 -19.57 0.05 -16.89
CA VAL A 197 -18.37 -0.53 -16.28
C VAL A 197 -17.14 0.16 -16.89
N TYR A 198 -16.19 0.51 -16.03
CA TYR A 198 -14.93 1.12 -16.42
C TYR A 198 -13.79 0.22 -15.99
N LEU A 199 -12.79 0.06 -16.86
CA LEU A 199 -11.56 -0.66 -16.56
C LEU A 199 -10.42 0.33 -16.39
N GLU A 200 -9.70 0.22 -15.28
CA GLU A 200 -8.45 0.92 -15.00
C GLU A 200 -7.31 -0.10 -15.00
N VAL A 201 -6.17 0.26 -15.59
CA VAL A 201 -5.00 -0.61 -15.68
C VAL A 201 -3.85 0.10 -15.00
N ASP A 202 -3.34 -0.49 -13.91
CA ASP A 202 -2.18 0.00 -13.18
C ASP A 202 -1.02 -0.98 -13.36
N LEU A 203 0.03 -0.53 -14.06
CA LEU A 203 1.23 -1.31 -14.32
C LEU A 203 2.23 -1.06 -13.20
N ASP A 204 2.72 -2.14 -12.59
CA ASP A 204 3.61 -2.09 -11.42
C ASP A 204 3.04 -1.22 -10.28
N PRO A 205 1.85 -1.57 -9.77
CA PRO A 205 1.17 -0.79 -8.75
C PRO A 205 2.06 -0.61 -7.53
N LEU A 206 2.18 0.65 -7.07
CA LEU A 206 2.88 0.95 -5.83
C LEU A 206 2.09 0.53 -4.60
N GLN A 207 0.77 0.34 -4.71
CA GLN A 207 -0.16 -0.11 -3.67
C GLN A 207 -1.41 -0.71 -4.33
N LEU A 208 -2.14 -1.56 -3.60
CA LEU A 208 -3.36 -2.24 -4.09
C LEU A 208 -4.66 -1.55 -3.66
N LEU A 209 -4.57 -0.53 -2.80
CA LEU A 209 -5.69 0.30 -2.32
C LEU A 209 -6.05 1.47 -3.27
#